data_AF-X1S288-F1
#
_entry.id   AF-X1S288-F1
#
_cell.length_a   1.000
_cell.length_b   1.000
_cell.length_c   1.000
_cell.angle_alpha   90.00
_cell.angle_beta   90.00
_cell.angle_gamma   90.00
#
_symmetry.space_group_name_H-M   'P 1'
#
loop_
_entity.id
_entity.type
_entity.pdbx_description
1 polymer ?
#
loop_
_entity_poly.entity_id
_entity_poly.type
_entity_poly.pdbx_seq_one_letter_code
_entity_poly.pdbx_strand_id
1 'polypeptide(L)'
;MFLYGDYNDILEDNFIQKLDWLKEEFYYLFKFKQHKYNQKDKELAHQIIKDFIESVNPSDNKRMHELLLETVEAIEKKYIGLF
;
A
#
# COMPACT_ATOMS: atom_id res chain seq x y z
N MET A 1 27.39 -8.52 19.35
CA MET A 1 26.72 -7.28 18.91
C MET A 1 25.93 -7.66 17.65
N PHE A 2 24.65 -8.03 17.80
CA PHE A 2 23.78 -8.59 16.75
C PHE A 2 22.45 -7.82 16.61
N LEU A 3 22.39 -6.56 17.04
CA LEU A 3 21.10 -5.84 17.15
C LEU A 3 20.65 -5.14 15.85
N TYR A 4 21.52 -4.99 14.85
CA TYR A 4 21.22 -4.22 13.64
C TYR A 4 20.51 -5.04 12.55
N GLY A 5 20.76 -6.36 12.48
CA GLY A 5 20.08 -7.27 11.56
C GLY A 5 18.62 -7.45 11.95
N ASP A 6 18.39 -7.87 13.20
CA ASP A 6 17.05 -8.07 13.76
C ASP A 6 16.17 -6.81 13.67
N TYR A 7 16.75 -5.61 13.86
CA TYR A 7 16.00 -4.37 13.77
C TYR A 7 15.52 -4.05 12.34
N ASN A 8 16.37 -4.25 11.33
CA ASN A 8 15.99 -4.03 9.94
C ASN A 8 14.96 -5.06 9.47
N ASP A 9 15.09 -6.31 9.90
CA ASP A 9 14.14 -7.39 9.59
C ASP A 9 12.76 -7.09 10.22
N ILE A 10 12.72 -6.65 11.48
CA ILE A 10 11.47 -6.24 12.16
C ILE A 10 10.82 -5.04 11.46
N LEU A 11 11.62 -4.07 10.99
CA LEU A 11 11.09 -2.92 10.25
C LEU A 11 10.51 -3.35 8.90
N GLU A 12 11.16 -4.28 8.21
CA GLU A 12 10.65 -4.82 6.95
C GLU A 12 9.36 -5.62 7.15
N ASP A 13 9.30 -6.50 8.15
CA ASP A 13 8.11 -7.29 8.47
C ASP A 13 6.92 -6.37 8.83
N ASN A 14 7.15 -5.33 9.63
CA ASN A 14 6.12 -4.35 9.96
C ASN A 14 5.66 -3.58 8.72
N PHE A 15 6.57 -3.29 7.79
CA PHE A 15 6.24 -2.63 6.54
C PHE A 15 5.39 -3.52 5.63
N ILE A 16 5.76 -4.81 5.50
CA ILE A 16 4.99 -5.81 4.76
C ILE A 16 3.58 -5.93 5.32
N GLN A 17 3.42 -6.00 6.64
CA GLN A 17 2.09 -6.05 7.27
C GLN A 17 1.24 -4.81 6.94
N LYS A 18 1.85 -3.63 6.89
CA LYS A 18 1.15 -2.40 6.48
C LYS A 18 0.73 -2.44 5.00
N LEU A 19 1.57 -2.96 4.12
CA LEU A 19 1.23 -3.14 2.71
C LEU A 19 0.09 -4.13 2.50
N ASP A 20 0.06 -5.21 3.28
CA ASP A 20 -1.04 -6.18 3.22
C ASP A 20 -2.33 -5.58 3.76
N TRP A 21 -2.26 -4.81 4.85
CA TRP A 21 -3.41 -4.03 5.32
C TRP A 21 -3.96 -3.09 4.23
N LEU A 22 -3.11 -2.39 3.49
CA LEU A 22 -3.52 -1.53 2.37
C LEU A 22 -4.29 -2.31 1.30
N LYS A 23 -3.81 -3.50 0.91
CA LYS A 23 -4.49 -4.36 -0.06
C LYS A 23 -5.86 -4.82 0.44
N GLU A 24 -5.96 -5.15 1.72
CA GLU A 24 -7.22 -5.54 2.35
C GLU A 24 -8.20 -4.37 2.40
N GLU A 25 -7.76 -3.18 2.77
CA GLU A 25 -8.61 -1.98 2.82
C GLU A 25 -9.23 -1.69 1.45
N PHE A 26 -8.41 -1.73 0.39
CA PHE A 26 -8.90 -1.63 -0.99
C PHE A 26 -9.89 -2.75 -1.35
N TYR A 27 -9.65 -3.98 -0.89
CA TYR A 27 -10.60 -5.06 -1.08
C TYR A 27 -11.94 -4.78 -0.39
N TYR A 28 -11.94 -4.37 0.87
CA TYR A 28 -13.17 -4.07 1.60
C TYR A 28 -13.96 -2.93 0.97
N LEU A 29 -13.29 -1.85 0.58
CA LEU A 29 -13.94 -0.66 0.02
C LEU A 29 -14.50 -0.89 -1.40
N PHE A 30 -13.79 -1.65 -2.24
CA PHE A 30 -14.08 -1.71 -3.66
C PHE A 30 -14.60 -3.07 -4.17
N LYS A 31 -14.59 -4.15 -3.37
CA LYS A 31 -15.00 -5.51 -3.83
C LYS A 31 -16.38 -5.61 -4.46
N PHE A 32 -17.33 -4.74 -4.07
CA PHE A 32 -18.70 -4.77 -4.59
C PHE A 32 -18.99 -3.72 -5.68
N LYS A 33 -17.99 -2.89 -6.02
CA LYS A 33 -18.18 -1.78 -6.98
C LYS A 33 -18.20 -2.23 -8.43
N GLN A 34 -17.86 -3.49 -8.74
CA GLN A 34 -17.94 -4.09 -10.09
C GLN A 34 -17.39 -3.19 -11.22
N HIS A 35 -16.26 -2.51 -10.98
CA HIS A 35 -15.63 -1.56 -11.92
C HIS A 35 -16.47 -0.32 -12.29
N LYS A 36 -17.56 -0.04 -11.56
CA LYS A 36 -18.36 1.17 -11.67
C LYS A 36 -17.94 2.17 -10.60
N TYR A 37 -16.72 2.67 -10.72
CA TYR A 37 -16.19 3.68 -9.80
C TYR A 37 -16.72 5.06 -10.19
N ASN A 38 -17.22 5.80 -9.20
CA ASN A 38 -17.54 7.20 -9.40
C ASN A 38 -16.35 8.09 -9.01
N GLN A 39 -16.45 9.39 -9.26
CA GLN A 39 -15.40 10.36 -8.94
C GLN A 39 -14.98 10.34 -7.46
N LYS A 40 -15.93 10.15 -6.53
CA LYS A 40 -15.62 10.05 -5.09
C LYS A 40 -14.84 8.79 -4.75
N ASP A 41 -15.13 7.68 -5.43
CA ASP A 41 -14.39 6.43 -5.25
C ASP A 41 -12.93 6.60 -5.69
N LYS A 42 -12.70 7.32 -6.81
CA LYS A 42 -11.34 7.67 -7.27
C LYS A 42 -10.62 8.58 -6.29
N GLU A 43 -11.29 9.63 -5.81
CA GLU A 43 -10.74 10.57 -4.84
C GLU A 43 -10.36 9.84 -3.54
N LEU A 44 -11.22 8.96 -3.05
CA LEU A 44 -10.96 8.14 -1.88
C LEU A 44 -9.75 7.22 -2.08
N ALA A 45 -9.65 6.54 -3.23
CA ALA A 45 -8.52 5.67 -3.54
C ALA A 45 -7.18 6.44 -3.56
N HIS A 46 -7.16 7.61 -4.21
CA HIS A 46 -5.97 8.48 -4.22
C HIS A 46 -5.62 8.98 -2.82
N GLN A 47 -6.62 9.36 -2.03
CA GLN A 47 -6.41 9.82 -0.67
C GLN A 47 -5.83 8.71 0.21
N ILE A 48 -6.36 7.48 0.14
CA ILE A 48 -5.85 6.35 0.92
C ILE A 48 -4.39 6.06 0.58
N ILE A 49 -4.04 6.03 -0.71
CA ILE A 49 -2.64 5.80 -1.12
C ILE A 49 -1.75 6.93 -0.60
N LYS A 50 -2.17 8.19 -0.74
CA LYS A 50 -1.41 9.34 -0.27
C LYS A 50 -1.19 9.29 1.24
N ASP A 51 -2.25 9.10 2.01
CA ASP A 51 -2.21 9.02 3.47
C ASP A 51 -1.36 7.83 3.92
N PHE A 52 -1.43 6.70 3.21
CA PHE A 52 -0.57 5.55 3.45
C PHE A 52 0.90 5.90 3.25
N ILE A 53 1.28 6.46 2.10
CA ILE A 53 2.66 6.85 1.78
C ILE A 53 3.21 7.83 2.81
N GLU A 54 2.41 8.82 3.23
CA GLU A 54 2.80 9.77 4.29
C GLU A 54 2.99 9.07 5.66
N SER A 55 2.19 8.04 5.96
CA SER A 55 2.28 7.27 7.21
C SER A 55 3.44 6.28 7.25
N VAL A 56 3.86 5.78 6.09
CA VAL A 56 4.99 4.88 5.95
C VAL A 56 6.18 5.65 5.44
N ASN A 57 6.80 6.49 6.30
CA ASN A 57 8.04 7.19 5.97
C ASN A 57 9.03 6.17 5.41
N PRO A 58 9.18 6.07 4.07
CA PRO A 58 9.95 5.00 3.49
C PRO A 58 11.36 5.47 3.73
N SER A 59 12.02 4.90 4.74
CA SER A 59 13.43 5.18 5.00
C SER A 59 14.22 5.08 3.69
N ASP A 60 15.44 5.60 3.63
CA ASP A 60 16.37 5.43 2.48
C ASP A 60 16.64 3.94 2.10
N ASN A 61 15.94 2.99 2.72
CA ASN A 61 15.81 1.61 2.31
C ASN A 61 15.09 1.46 0.95
N LYS A 62 15.91 1.28 -0.09
CA LYS A 62 15.51 0.96 -1.47
C LYS A 62 14.51 -0.21 -1.57
N ARG A 63 14.64 -1.25 -0.73
CA ARG A 63 13.78 -2.43 -0.76
C ARG A 63 12.34 -2.10 -0.37
N MET A 64 12.15 -1.25 0.64
CA MET A 64 10.81 -0.81 1.06
C MET A 64 10.13 0.03 -0.03
N HIS A 65 10.89 0.87 -0.74
CA HIS A 65 10.39 1.61 -1.88
C HIS A 65 9.95 0.68 -3.03
N GLU A 66 10.72 -0.37 -3.32
CA GLU A 66 10.36 -1.36 -4.34
C GLU A 66 9.06 -2.09 -3.96
N LEU A 67 8.94 -2.57 -2.71
CA LEU A 67 7.73 -3.25 -2.22
C LEU A 67 6.48 -2.35 -2.24
N LEU A 68 6.64 -1.05 -1.95
CA LEU A 68 5.57 -0.07 -2.05
C LEU A 68 5.08 0.08 -3.50
N LEU A 69 6.02 0.27 -4.43
CA LEU A 69 5.72 0.44 -5.85
C LEU A 69 4.99 -0.80 -6.39
N GLU A 70 5.51 -2.00 -6.10
CA GLU A 70 4.89 -3.26 -6.50
C GLU A 70 3.46 -3.40 -5.94
N THR A 71 3.25 -2.99 -4.70
CA THR A 71 1.91 -3.04 -4.07
C THR A 71 0.94 -2.06 -4.73
N VAL A 72 1.37 -0.83 -4.99
CA VAL A 72 0.55 0.18 -5.69
C VAL A 72 0.21 -0.31 -7.11
N GLU A 73 1.19 -0.80 -7.86
CA GLU A 73 0.94 -1.37 -9.19
C GLU A 73 -0.03 -2.56 -9.15
N ALA A 74 0.07 -3.43 -8.14
CA ALA A 74 -0.83 -4.55 -7.98
C ALA A 74 -2.27 -4.09 -7.69
N ILE A 75 -2.44 -3.02 -6.91
CA ILE A 75 -3.73 -2.38 -6.65
C ILE A 75 -4.28 -1.80 -7.96
N GLU A 76 -3.51 -0.99 -8.68
CA GLU A 76 -3.93 -0.39 -9.95
C GLU A 76 -4.36 -1.44 -10.98
N LYS A 77 -3.58 -2.53 -11.12
CA LYS A 77 -3.89 -3.65 -12.03
C LYS A 77 -5.17 -4.39 -11.61
N LYS A 78 -5.43 -4.54 -10.31
CA LYS A 78 -6.61 -5.23 -9.79
C LYS A 78 -7.89 -4.40 -9.91
N TYR A 79 -7.81 -3.10 -9.67
CA TYR A 79 -8.94 -2.18 -9.66
C TYR A 79 -8.97 -1.31 -10.91
N ILE A 80 -9.02 -1.94 -12.09
CA ILE A 80 -9.05 -1.24 -13.39
C ILE A 80 -10.16 -0.18 -13.41
N GLY A 81 -9.78 1.05 -13.74
CA GLY A 81 -10.66 2.21 -13.85
C GLY A 81 -10.87 3.00 -12.55
N LEU A 82 -10.30 2.54 -11.42
CA LEU A 82 -10.30 3.26 -10.15
C LEU A 82 -9.29 4.41 -10.12
N PHE A 83 -8.17 4.22 -10.83
CA PHE A 83 -7.15 5.23 -11.09
C PHE A 83 -7.39 5.76 -12.50
#